data_AF-A0A9D7TZE4-F1
#
_entry.id   AF-A0A9D7TZE4-F1
#
_cell.length_a   1.000
_cell.length_b   1.000
_cell.length_c   1.000
_cell.angle_alpha   90.00
_cell.angle_beta   90.00
_cell.angle_gamma   90.00
#
_symmetry.space_group_name_H-M   'P 1'
#
loop_
_entity.id
_entity.type
_entity.pdbx_description
1 polymer ?
#
loop_
_entity_poly.entity_id
_entity_poly.type
_entity_poly.pdbx_seq_one_letter_code
_entity_poly.pdbx_strand_id
1 'polypeptide(L)'
;MNLKILDRINIGFNSLLELCESPIEKQFLEEFLNIISHSLFFDFNEFSDLSFSFISEVKNELRNNSTKLIQDDLITGDYYKIIGFQLNGIEKSSAILGTLISEDFNTVLDSNGYLNLYNSSKINYNENKNEITAINIIKLLPQHKVGKYRLDFAITAERYFNNEWITISKYNIECDGHEFHSTKDQIRNDNFRSRELLLDGWQTVRFSGSEIHAKKGLGKFIYELLYSMTNK
;
A
#
# COMPACT_ATOMS: atom_id res chain seq x y z
N MET A 1 -12.84 17.44 -3.22
CA MET A 1 -12.75 15.97 -3.03
C MET A 1 -14.17 15.43 -2.84
N ASN A 2 -14.55 14.36 -3.52
CA ASN A 2 -15.93 13.83 -3.49
C ASN A 2 -16.17 13.10 -2.15
N LEU A 3 -17.24 13.47 -1.40
CA LEU A 3 -17.56 12.87 -0.09
C LEU A 3 -17.58 11.33 -0.13
N LYS A 4 -18.05 10.75 -1.23
CA LYS A 4 -18.10 9.29 -1.42
C LYS A 4 -16.72 8.61 -1.47
N ILE A 5 -15.67 9.33 -1.85
CA ILE A 5 -14.30 8.80 -1.91
C ILE A 5 -13.72 8.73 -0.50
N LEU A 6 -13.92 9.79 0.30
CA LEU A 6 -13.52 9.83 1.71
C LEU A 6 -14.20 8.72 2.52
N ASP A 7 -15.50 8.49 2.29
CA ASP A 7 -16.23 7.41 2.98
C ASP A 7 -15.64 6.03 2.69
N ARG A 8 -15.26 5.76 1.44
CA ARG A 8 -14.66 4.49 1.04
C ARG A 8 -13.26 4.27 1.60
N ILE A 9 -12.45 5.32 1.60
CA ILE A 9 -11.12 5.32 2.22
C ILE A 9 -11.27 5.01 3.72
N ASN A 10 -12.21 5.66 4.40
CA ASN A 10 -12.47 5.44 5.81
C ASN A 10 -12.95 4.02 6.10
N ILE A 11 -13.87 3.47 5.29
CA ILE A 11 -14.31 2.07 5.42
C ILE A 11 -13.11 1.14 5.33
N GLY A 12 -12.26 1.38 4.32
CA GLY A 12 -11.06 0.60 4.10
C GLY A 12 -10.06 0.63 5.25
N PHE A 13 -9.79 1.82 5.78
CA PHE A 13 -8.91 1.99 6.95
C PHE A 13 -9.49 1.34 8.19
N ASN A 14 -10.79 1.46 8.43
CA ASN A 14 -11.44 0.79 9.56
C ASN A 14 -11.31 -0.73 9.46
N SER A 15 -11.47 -1.30 8.26
CA SER A 15 -11.28 -2.74 8.04
C SER A 15 -9.84 -3.18 8.34
N LEU A 16 -8.82 -2.39 7.99
CA LEU A 16 -7.43 -2.70 8.38
C LEU A 16 -7.22 -2.62 9.89
N LEU A 17 -7.79 -1.60 10.54
CA LEU A 17 -7.68 -1.42 12.00
C LEU A 17 -8.39 -2.55 12.76
N GLU A 18 -9.47 -3.11 12.21
CA GLU A 18 -10.15 -4.27 12.76
C GLU A 18 -9.31 -5.55 12.73
N LEU A 19 -8.32 -5.64 11.83
CA LEU A 19 -7.39 -6.77 11.78
C LEU A 19 -6.32 -6.71 12.87
N CYS A 20 -6.00 -5.53 13.42
CA CYS A 20 -5.01 -5.40 14.48
C CYS A 20 -5.51 -5.99 15.81
N GLU A 21 -4.65 -6.75 16.50
CA GLU A 21 -5.02 -7.47 17.72
C GLU A 21 -4.72 -6.68 18.99
N SER A 22 -3.92 -5.62 18.91
CA SER A 22 -3.54 -4.81 20.05
C SER A 22 -3.67 -3.30 19.78
N PRO A 23 -3.83 -2.47 20.84
CA PRO A 23 -3.83 -1.01 20.69
C PRO A 23 -2.55 -0.46 20.06
N ILE A 24 -1.40 -1.10 20.34
CA ILE A 24 -0.12 -0.63 19.83
C ILE A 24 0.05 -0.90 18.34
N GLU A 25 -0.48 -2.03 17.84
CA GLU A 25 -0.58 -2.30 16.40
C GLU A 25 -1.48 -1.28 15.69
N LYS A 26 -2.64 -0.96 16.27
CA LYS A 26 -3.53 0.07 15.71
C LYS A 26 -2.84 1.41 15.60
N GLN A 27 -2.14 1.82 16.65
CA GLN A 27 -1.36 3.06 16.66
C GLN A 27 -0.24 3.03 15.60
N PHE A 28 0.47 1.90 15.46
CA PHE A 28 1.46 1.73 14.40
C PHE A 28 0.82 1.91 13.02
N LEU A 29 -0.30 1.25 12.75
CA LEU A 29 -1.01 1.32 11.48
C LEU A 29 -1.50 2.73 11.18
N GLU A 30 -2.12 3.41 12.14
CA GLU A 30 -2.55 4.80 12.00
C GLU A 30 -1.37 5.72 11.65
N GLU A 31 -0.24 5.57 12.34
CA GLU A 31 0.94 6.39 12.06
C GLU A 31 1.55 6.04 10.69
N PHE A 32 1.55 4.77 10.31
CA PHE A 32 1.99 4.33 8.99
C PHE A 32 1.15 4.96 7.87
N LEU A 33 -0.17 4.93 8.01
CA LEU A 33 -1.12 5.55 7.08
C LEU A 33 -0.99 7.08 7.08
N ASN A 34 -0.76 7.69 8.23
CA ASN A 34 -0.52 9.13 8.33
C ASN A 34 0.76 9.51 7.57
N ILE A 35 1.86 8.78 7.75
CA ILE A 35 3.13 9.07 7.07
C ILE A 35 2.98 8.89 5.56
N ILE A 36 2.32 7.82 5.12
CA ILE A 36 2.03 7.63 3.70
C ILE A 36 1.20 8.80 3.19
N SER A 37 0.04 9.08 3.79
CA SER A 37 -0.80 10.19 3.32
C SER A 37 -0.03 11.51 3.25
N HIS A 38 0.79 11.85 4.25
CA HIS A 38 1.60 13.06 4.18
C HIS A 38 2.65 13.01 3.07
N SER A 39 3.34 11.89 2.85
CA SER A 39 4.28 11.74 1.74
C SER A 39 3.60 11.87 0.38
N LEU A 40 2.36 11.37 0.25
CA LEU A 40 1.52 11.50 -0.94
C LEU A 40 1.02 12.95 -1.17
N PHE A 41 0.98 13.78 -0.12
CA PHE A 41 0.49 15.16 -0.18
C PHE A 41 1.59 16.22 -0.19
N PHE A 42 2.81 15.92 0.29
CA PHE A 42 3.88 16.94 0.39
C PHE A 42 4.55 17.25 -0.95
N ASP A 43 4.60 16.32 -1.91
CA ASP A 43 5.08 16.63 -3.27
C ASP A 43 4.17 17.63 -4.01
N PHE A 44 2.92 17.84 -3.57
CA PHE A 44 2.05 18.86 -4.18
C PHE A 44 2.49 20.30 -3.92
N ASN A 45 3.32 20.57 -2.90
CA ASN A 45 3.70 21.94 -2.55
C ASN A 45 5.02 22.40 -3.17
N GLU A 46 5.87 21.50 -3.68
CA GLU A 46 7.06 21.88 -4.45
C GLU A 46 6.76 22.18 -5.93
N PHE A 47 5.54 21.91 -6.40
CA PHE A 47 5.06 22.23 -7.76
C PHE A 47 4.09 23.42 -7.82
N SER A 48 4.28 24.45 -6.99
CA SER A 48 3.50 25.70 -7.05
C SER A 48 3.61 26.45 -8.40
N ASP A 49 4.54 26.04 -9.28
CA ASP A 49 4.77 26.65 -10.59
C ASP A 49 4.22 25.83 -11.77
N LEU A 50 3.61 24.66 -11.56
CA LEU A 50 2.77 24.05 -12.60
C LEU A 50 1.51 24.90 -12.73
N SER A 51 1.49 25.73 -13.76
CA SER A 51 0.47 26.73 -14.00
C SER A 51 -0.93 26.13 -13.84
N PHE A 52 -1.81 26.86 -13.16
CA PHE A 52 -3.24 26.55 -13.06
C PHE A 52 -3.87 26.18 -14.42
N SER A 53 -3.28 26.60 -15.55
CA SER A 53 -3.69 26.20 -16.89
C SER A 53 -3.52 24.71 -17.16
N PHE A 54 -2.45 24.04 -16.72
CA PHE A 54 -2.24 22.60 -16.94
C PHE A 54 -3.25 21.74 -16.18
N ILE A 55 -3.48 22.08 -14.90
CA ILE A 55 -4.52 21.43 -14.08
C ILE A 55 -5.92 21.72 -14.64
N SER A 56 -6.16 22.90 -15.20
CA SER A 56 -7.44 23.25 -15.84
C SER A 56 -7.61 22.54 -17.19
N GLU A 57 -6.52 22.31 -17.95
CA GLU A 57 -6.51 21.53 -19.18
C GLU A 57 -6.82 20.07 -18.90
N VAL A 58 -6.12 19.44 -17.95
CA VAL A 58 -6.40 18.06 -17.53
C VAL A 58 -7.83 17.93 -16.99
N LYS A 59 -8.30 18.89 -16.18
CA LYS A 59 -9.70 18.90 -15.70
C LYS A 59 -10.71 19.11 -16.81
N ASN A 60 -10.42 19.95 -17.80
CA ASN A 60 -11.30 20.20 -18.94
C ASN A 60 -11.30 19.04 -19.93
N GLU A 61 -10.18 18.35 -20.12
CA GLU A 61 -10.07 17.15 -20.94
C GLU A 61 -10.82 15.99 -20.28
N LEU A 62 -10.70 15.83 -18.95
CA LEU A 62 -11.53 14.89 -18.17
C LEU A 62 -13.03 15.24 -18.22
N ARG A 63 -13.39 16.54 -18.21
CA ARG A 63 -14.79 17.00 -18.35
C ARG A 63 -15.34 16.79 -19.76
N ASN A 64 -14.58 17.12 -20.79
CA ASN A 64 -15.00 17.03 -22.19
C ASN A 64 -15.10 15.58 -22.67
N ASN A 65 -14.26 14.68 -22.13
CA ASN A 65 -14.38 13.25 -22.38
C ASN A 65 -15.53 12.62 -21.56
N SER A 66 -15.92 13.20 -20.42
CA SER A 66 -17.09 12.74 -19.67
C SER A 66 -18.42 13.12 -20.33
N THR A 67 -18.53 14.27 -20.99
CA THR A 67 -19.78 14.70 -21.65
C THR A 67 -20.07 13.99 -22.96
N LYS A 68 -19.07 13.36 -23.59
CA LYS A 68 -19.27 12.59 -24.83
C LYS A 68 -19.77 11.15 -24.60
N LEU A 69 -19.81 10.69 -23.35
CA LEU A 69 -20.19 9.32 -22.95
C LEU A 69 -21.47 9.26 -22.09
N ILE A 70 -22.17 10.38 -21.90
CA ILE A 70 -23.37 10.46 -21.02
C ILE A 70 -24.68 10.08 -21.74
N GLN A 71 -24.66 9.79 -23.05
CA GLN A 71 -25.91 9.51 -23.79
C GLN A 71 -26.32 8.05 -23.91
N ASP A 72 -25.48 7.08 -23.53
CA ASP A 72 -25.88 5.67 -23.54
C ASP A 72 -25.86 5.09 -22.12
N ASP A 73 -27.02 4.61 -21.72
CA ASP A 73 -27.36 4.12 -20.39
C ASP A 73 -26.44 2.99 -19.88
N LEU A 74 -26.37 2.93 -18.54
CA LEU A 74 -25.82 1.87 -17.69
C LEU A 74 -24.30 1.83 -17.51
N ILE A 75 -23.96 2.23 -16.28
CA ILE A 75 -22.87 1.75 -15.42
C ILE A 75 -21.64 2.65 -15.43
N THR A 76 -21.33 3.09 -14.22
CA THR A 76 -20.06 3.55 -13.63
C THR A 76 -18.85 2.63 -13.91
N GLY A 77 -18.74 2.00 -15.08
CA GLY A 77 -17.82 0.92 -15.40
C GLY A 77 -16.55 1.35 -16.13
N ASP A 78 -16.57 2.47 -16.86
CA ASP A 78 -15.43 2.79 -17.75
C ASP A 78 -14.33 3.63 -17.09
N TYR A 79 -14.61 4.39 -16.02
CA TYR A 79 -13.53 5.06 -15.25
C TYR A 79 -12.74 4.08 -14.38
N TYR A 80 -13.36 2.96 -13.97
CA TYR A 80 -12.65 1.82 -13.40
C TYR A 80 -11.94 0.99 -14.47
N LYS A 81 -11.94 1.38 -15.74
CA LYS A 81 -11.16 0.73 -16.81
C LYS A 81 -9.78 1.36 -16.99
N ILE A 82 -9.60 2.60 -16.54
CA ILE A 82 -8.28 3.27 -16.49
C ILE A 82 -7.47 2.78 -15.27
N ILE A 83 -8.14 2.32 -14.20
CA ILE A 83 -7.47 1.68 -13.04
C ILE A 83 -7.65 0.16 -13.06
N GLY A 84 -8.77 -0.33 -13.56
CA GLY A 84 -8.94 -1.70 -14.05
C GLY A 84 -8.37 -1.79 -15.46
N PHE A 85 -7.06 -1.58 -15.56
CA PHE A 85 -6.32 -2.12 -16.69
C PHE A 85 -6.69 -3.58 -16.83
N GLN A 86 -6.87 -4.00 -18.08
CA GLN A 86 -7.00 -5.40 -18.44
C GLN A 86 -5.65 -6.08 -18.16
N LEU A 87 -5.37 -6.32 -16.87
CA LEU A 87 -4.28 -7.13 -16.38
C LEU A 87 -4.67 -8.56 -16.76
N ASN A 88 -4.46 -8.90 -18.03
CA ASN A 88 -4.74 -10.22 -18.60
C ASN A 88 -3.92 -11.27 -17.81
N GLY A 89 -4.49 -11.79 -16.72
CA GLY A 89 -3.82 -12.72 -15.81
C GLY A 89 -4.04 -12.45 -14.32
N ILE A 90 -4.53 -11.26 -13.92
CA ILE A 90 -4.98 -11.03 -12.54
C ILE A 90 -6.45 -11.41 -12.47
N GLU A 91 -6.76 -12.44 -11.68
CA GLU A 91 -8.14 -12.87 -11.49
C GLU A 91 -9.04 -11.69 -11.10
N LYS A 92 -10.28 -11.72 -11.61
CA LYS A 92 -11.38 -10.75 -11.37
C LYS A 92 -11.78 -10.57 -9.89
N SER A 93 -10.98 -11.02 -8.93
CA SER A 93 -11.35 -11.17 -7.52
C SER A 93 -11.10 -9.94 -6.66
N SER A 94 -10.26 -8.97 -7.05
CA SER A 94 -10.00 -7.79 -6.22
C SER A 94 -11.11 -6.74 -6.36
N ALA A 95 -12.09 -6.77 -5.46
CA ALA A 95 -13.00 -5.65 -5.26
C ALA A 95 -12.21 -4.42 -4.80
N ILE A 96 -12.02 -3.44 -5.69
CA ILE A 96 -11.33 -2.19 -5.38
C ILE A 96 -12.20 -1.40 -4.39
N LEU A 97 -11.87 -1.46 -3.09
CA LEU A 97 -12.67 -0.82 -2.04
C LEU A 97 -12.50 0.71 -2.00
N GLY A 98 -11.39 1.24 -2.54
CA GLY A 98 -11.13 2.68 -2.68
C GLY A 98 -9.77 2.94 -3.34
N THR A 99 -9.60 4.13 -3.94
CA THR A 99 -8.31 4.57 -4.48
C THR A 99 -7.98 5.99 -4.01
N LEU A 100 -6.83 6.15 -3.34
CA LEU A 100 -6.16 7.46 -3.24
C LEU A 100 -5.10 7.54 -4.33
N ILE A 101 -5.12 8.62 -5.09
CA ILE A 101 -4.15 8.93 -6.14
C ILE A 101 -3.30 10.09 -5.63
N SER A 102 -1.99 9.87 -5.53
CA SER A 102 -1.00 10.94 -5.60
C SER A 102 -0.19 10.77 -6.89
N GLU A 103 0.63 11.76 -7.23
CA GLU A 103 1.48 11.68 -8.43
C GLU A 103 2.45 10.48 -8.37
N ASP A 104 2.89 10.09 -7.17
CA ASP A 104 3.89 9.04 -6.99
C ASP A 104 3.33 7.70 -6.53
N PHE A 105 2.25 7.68 -5.75
CA PHE A 105 1.58 6.42 -5.44
C PHE A 105 0.05 6.43 -5.48
N ASN A 106 -0.49 5.29 -5.93
CA ASN A 106 -1.89 4.92 -5.79
C ASN A 106 -2.05 3.96 -4.61
N THR A 107 -3.18 4.00 -3.91
CA THR A 107 -3.51 2.99 -2.89
C THR A 107 -4.76 2.20 -3.28
N VAL A 108 -4.79 0.89 -3.07
CA VAL A 108 -5.97 0.04 -3.30
C VAL A 108 -6.06 -1.03 -2.23
N LEU A 109 -7.25 -1.17 -1.63
CA LEU A 109 -7.57 -2.35 -0.85
C LEU A 109 -8.02 -3.48 -1.76
N ASP A 110 -7.39 -4.65 -1.60
CA ASP A 110 -7.82 -5.85 -2.30
C ASP A 110 -8.98 -6.55 -1.57
N SER A 111 -9.47 -7.64 -2.16
CA SER A 111 -10.55 -8.46 -1.60
C SER A 111 -10.23 -9.13 -0.27
N ASN A 112 -8.95 -9.22 0.08
CA ASN A 112 -8.50 -9.77 1.35
C ASN A 112 -8.33 -8.67 2.41
N GLY A 113 -8.63 -7.41 2.06
CA GLY A 113 -8.47 -6.26 2.93
C GLY A 113 -7.02 -5.77 3.03
N TYR A 114 -6.13 -6.16 2.13
CA TYR A 114 -4.73 -5.70 2.16
C TYR A 114 -4.55 -4.38 1.46
N LEU A 115 -3.71 -3.51 2.04
CA LEU A 115 -3.37 -2.22 1.46
C LEU A 115 -2.25 -2.39 0.44
N ASN A 116 -2.54 -2.15 -0.83
CA ASN A 116 -1.58 -2.12 -1.91
C ASN A 116 -1.24 -0.67 -2.25
N LEU A 117 0.05 -0.33 -2.31
CA LEU A 117 0.59 0.95 -2.72
C LEU A 117 1.32 0.74 -4.05
N TYR A 118 0.93 1.45 -5.11
CA TYR A 118 1.52 1.34 -6.45
C TYR A 118 2.34 2.58 -6.71
N ASN A 119 3.55 2.46 -7.24
CA ASN A 119 4.28 3.64 -7.69
C ASN A 119 3.91 3.99 -9.15
N SER A 120 3.19 5.09 -9.38
CA SER A 120 2.72 5.51 -10.71
C SER A 120 3.86 5.86 -11.66
N SER A 121 4.94 6.46 -11.16
CA SER A 121 6.12 6.84 -11.97
C SER A 121 6.90 5.63 -12.52
N LYS A 122 6.61 4.42 -12.03
CA LYS A 122 7.30 3.17 -12.39
C LYS A 122 6.40 2.16 -13.11
N ILE A 123 5.26 2.60 -13.65
CA ILE A 123 4.41 1.76 -14.49
C ILE A 123 4.95 1.80 -15.91
N ASN A 124 5.49 0.66 -16.37
CA ASN A 124 5.87 0.51 -17.77
C ASN A 124 4.65 0.01 -18.56
N TYR A 125 4.16 0.83 -19.48
CA TYR A 125 3.02 0.50 -20.33
C TYR A 125 3.46 0.30 -21.78
N ASN A 126 2.98 -0.77 -22.42
CA ASN A 126 3.17 -0.98 -23.84
C ASN A 126 1.90 -0.54 -24.57
N GLU A 127 1.95 0.64 -25.18
CA GLU A 127 0.81 1.22 -25.92
C GLU A 127 0.32 0.33 -27.06
N ASN A 128 1.24 -0.29 -27.80
CA ASN A 128 0.89 -1.14 -28.95
C ASN A 128 0.12 -2.40 -28.55
N LYS A 129 0.42 -2.94 -27.37
CA LYS A 129 -0.24 -4.14 -26.83
C LYS A 129 -1.35 -3.81 -25.84
N ASN A 130 -1.50 -2.54 -25.48
CA ASN A 130 -2.44 -2.06 -24.49
C ASN A 130 -2.30 -2.82 -23.14
N GLU A 131 -1.06 -3.05 -22.68
CA GLU A 131 -0.77 -3.86 -21.48
C GLU A 131 0.30 -3.22 -20.57
N ILE A 132 0.16 -3.46 -19.26
CA ILE A 132 1.23 -3.14 -18.29
C ILE A 132 2.31 -4.22 -18.41
N THR A 133 3.55 -3.78 -18.63
CA THR A 133 4.73 -4.64 -18.75
C THR A 133 5.57 -4.68 -17.49
N ALA A 134 5.47 -3.64 -16.65
CA ALA A 134 6.03 -3.67 -15.31
C ALA A 134 5.29 -2.74 -14.35
N ILE A 135 5.15 -3.17 -13.09
CA ILE A 135 4.65 -2.34 -12.00
C ILE A 135 5.22 -2.80 -10.66
N ASN A 136 5.56 -1.86 -9.78
CA ASN A 136 5.97 -2.15 -8.40
C ASN A 136 4.77 -1.92 -7.47
N ILE A 137 4.52 -2.88 -6.58
CA ILE A 137 3.48 -2.83 -5.54
C ILE A 137 4.13 -3.03 -4.18
N ILE A 138 3.76 -2.22 -3.20
CA ILE A 138 4.07 -2.43 -1.79
C ILE A 138 2.77 -2.82 -1.09
N LYS A 139 2.76 -3.96 -0.41
CA LYS A 139 1.60 -4.44 0.33
C LYS A 139 1.84 -4.30 1.83
N LEU A 140 0.86 -3.79 2.57
CA LEU A 140 0.81 -3.85 4.03
C LEU A 140 -0.31 -4.83 4.43
N LEU A 141 0.07 -5.86 5.17
CA LEU A 141 -0.81 -6.95 5.56
C LEU A 141 -0.77 -7.14 7.08
N PRO A 142 -1.74 -6.58 7.83
CA PRO A 142 -1.89 -6.87 9.25
C PRO A 142 -2.16 -8.36 9.46
N GLN A 143 -1.59 -8.94 10.53
CA GLN A 143 -1.87 -10.33 10.96
C GLN A 143 -1.62 -11.39 9.88
N HIS A 144 -0.62 -11.16 9.01
CA HIS A 144 -0.29 -12.05 7.89
C HIS A 144 0.28 -13.39 8.37
N LYS A 145 -0.21 -14.49 7.79
CA LYS A 145 0.24 -15.85 8.12
C LYS A 145 1.39 -16.30 7.23
N VAL A 146 2.48 -16.74 7.84
CA VAL A 146 3.66 -17.31 7.18
C VAL A 146 3.97 -18.67 7.79
N GLY A 147 3.58 -19.74 7.10
CA GLY A 147 3.64 -21.10 7.66
C GLY A 147 2.82 -21.21 8.95
N LYS A 148 3.49 -21.50 10.07
CA LYS A 148 2.87 -21.57 11.41
C LYS A 148 2.88 -20.24 12.16
N TYR A 149 3.50 -19.21 11.61
CA TYR A 149 3.65 -17.90 12.25
C TYR A 149 2.56 -16.94 11.80
N ARG A 150 2.23 -16.01 12.69
CA ARG A 150 1.42 -14.84 12.40
C ARG A 150 2.25 -13.61 12.74
N LEU A 151 2.39 -12.72 11.77
CA LEU A 151 3.17 -11.49 11.87
C LEU A 151 2.23 -10.35 12.23
N ASP A 152 2.65 -9.39 13.06
CA ASP A 152 1.79 -8.26 13.42
C ASP A 152 1.50 -7.44 12.17
N PHE A 153 2.54 -7.15 11.38
CA PHE A 153 2.41 -6.72 9.98
C PHE A 153 3.43 -7.40 9.09
N ALA A 154 3.00 -7.80 7.90
CA ALA A 154 3.89 -8.03 6.78
C ALA A 154 3.92 -6.80 5.87
N ILE A 155 5.12 -6.41 5.42
CA ILE A 155 5.28 -5.47 4.32
C ILE A 155 6.05 -6.16 3.19
N THR A 156 5.44 -6.26 2.01
CA THR A 156 6.07 -6.91 0.86
C THR A 156 6.17 -5.96 -0.31
N ALA A 157 7.34 -5.89 -0.96
CA ALA A 157 7.46 -5.27 -2.27
C ALA A 157 7.43 -6.35 -3.34
N GLU A 158 6.54 -6.20 -4.31
CA GLU A 158 6.37 -7.09 -5.43
C GLU A 158 6.52 -6.31 -6.73
N ARG A 159 7.11 -6.95 -7.74
CA ARG A 159 7.21 -6.43 -9.09
C ARG A 159 6.52 -7.39 -10.04
N TYR A 160 5.57 -6.87 -10.80
CA TYR A 160 5.13 -7.54 -12.00
C TYR A 160 6.14 -7.23 -13.10
N PHE A 161 6.65 -8.25 -13.78
CA PHE A 161 7.55 -8.10 -14.92
C PHE A 161 7.53 -9.37 -15.76
N ASN A 162 7.55 -9.26 -17.09
CA ASN A 162 7.51 -10.41 -18.01
C ASN A 162 6.38 -11.41 -17.72
N ASN A 163 5.19 -10.90 -17.38
CA ASN A 163 4.02 -11.69 -17.02
C ASN A 163 4.12 -12.54 -15.74
N GLU A 164 5.07 -12.21 -14.85
CA GLU A 164 5.23 -12.88 -13.57
C GLU A 164 5.30 -11.87 -12.42
N TRP A 165 4.78 -12.28 -11.26
CA TRP A 165 4.95 -11.56 -10.00
C TRP A 165 6.20 -12.07 -9.29
N ILE A 166 7.09 -11.15 -8.94
CA ILE A 166 8.33 -11.43 -8.25
C ILE A 166 8.33 -10.64 -6.94
N THR A 167 8.52 -11.31 -5.81
CA THR A 167 8.74 -10.61 -4.55
C THR A 167 10.16 -10.07 -4.49
N ILE A 168 10.31 -8.75 -4.41
CA ILE A 168 11.59 -8.05 -4.30
C ILE A 168 12.09 -8.08 -2.85
N SER A 169 11.19 -7.86 -1.90
CA SER A 169 11.54 -7.85 -0.47
C SER A 169 10.33 -8.14 0.41
N LYS A 170 10.59 -8.67 1.61
CA LYS A 170 9.58 -8.97 2.63
C LYS A 170 10.07 -8.55 4.00
N TYR A 171 9.23 -7.85 4.76
CA TYR A 171 9.51 -7.35 6.09
C TYR A 171 8.45 -7.86 7.07
N ASN A 172 8.91 -8.45 8.17
CA ASN A 172 8.11 -8.80 9.33
C ASN A 172 8.23 -7.64 10.32
N ILE A 173 7.14 -6.92 10.56
CA ILE A 173 7.10 -5.86 11.57
C ILE A 173 6.48 -6.44 12.84
N GLU A 174 7.21 -6.31 13.95
CA GLU A 174 6.76 -6.73 15.28
C GLU A 174 6.56 -5.50 16.18
N CYS A 175 5.39 -5.41 16.82
CA CYS A 175 5.00 -4.34 17.71
C CYS A 175 5.08 -4.83 19.15
N ASP A 176 6.24 -4.65 19.79
CA ASP A 176 6.50 -5.15 21.12
C ASP A 176 5.83 -4.28 22.20
N GLY A 177 4.83 -4.85 22.87
CA GLY A 177 4.29 -4.31 24.13
C GLY A 177 5.34 -4.39 25.25
N HIS A 178 5.38 -3.38 26.12
CA HIS A 178 6.44 -3.17 27.12
C HIS A 178 6.49 -4.22 28.27
N GLU A 179 5.72 -5.30 28.21
CA GLU A 179 5.58 -6.27 29.30
C GLU A 179 5.80 -7.71 28.83
N PHE A 180 7.06 -8.11 28.62
CA PHE A 180 7.37 -9.54 28.61
C PHE A 180 8.62 -9.82 29.44
N HIS A 181 8.41 -10.41 30.62
CA HIS A 181 9.43 -11.19 31.30
C HIS A 181 9.69 -12.45 30.47
N SER A 182 10.61 -12.35 29.52
CA SER A 182 10.95 -13.46 28.62
C SER A 182 11.67 -14.57 29.40
N THR A 183 11.01 -15.71 29.53
CA THR A 183 11.65 -16.95 29.98
C THR A 183 12.71 -17.41 28.97
N LYS A 184 13.66 -18.25 29.41
CA LYS A 184 14.68 -18.82 28.50
C LYS A 184 14.05 -19.57 27.31
N ASP A 185 12.92 -20.22 27.53
CA ASP A 185 12.21 -20.96 26.48
C ASP A 185 11.53 -20.02 25.47
N GLN A 186 10.97 -18.90 25.91
CA GLN A 186 10.45 -17.86 25.00
C GLN A 186 11.58 -17.30 24.12
N ILE A 187 12.72 -16.93 24.72
CA ILE A 187 13.89 -16.44 23.96
C ILE A 187 14.35 -17.49 22.94
N ARG A 188 14.35 -18.77 23.30
CA ARG A 188 14.72 -19.86 22.39
C ARG A 188 13.74 -19.97 21.22
N ASN A 189 12.44 -19.90 21.50
CA ASN A 189 11.39 -19.99 20.48
C ASN A 189 11.41 -18.77 19.55
N ASP A 190 11.59 -17.56 20.08
CA ASP A 190 11.69 -16.34 19.28
C ASP A 190 12.91 -16.38 18.36
N ASN A 191 14.06 -16.84 18.86
CA ASN A 191 15.25 -17.05 18.04
C ASN A 191 15.02 -18.09 16.93
N PHE A 192 14.25 -19.13 17.20
CA PHE A 192 13.91 -20.14 16.19
C PHE A 192 12.98 -19.55 15.12
N ARG A 193 11.95 -18.81 15.54
CA ARG A 193 11.04 -18.06 14.65
C ARG A 193 11.81 -17.11 13.75
N SER A 194 12.67 -16.27 14.31
CA SER A 194 13.45 -15.29 13.53
C SER A 194 14.36 -15.97 12.51
N ARG A 195 14.95 -17.13 12.83
CA ARG A 195 15.76 -17.90 11.88
C ARG A 195 14.93 -18.50 10.75
N GLU A 196 13.77 -19.09 11.05
CA GLU A 196 12.89 -19.64 10.01
C GLU A 196 12.39 -18.53 9.07
N LEU A 197 11.99 -17.37 9.61
CA LEU A 197 11.59 -16.22 8.81
C LEU A 197 12.74 -15.67 7.95
N LEU A 198 13.95 -15.58 8.52
CA LEU A 198 15.14 -15.13 7.77
C LEU A 198 15.47 -16.08 6.61
N LEU A 199 15.39 -17.40 6.83
CA LEU A 199 15.61 -18.40 5.78
C LEU A 199 14.56 -18.33 4.66
N ASP A 200 13.33 -17.88 4.98
CA ASP A 200 12.27 -17.59 4.00
C ASP A 200 12.39 -16.18 3.37
N GLY A 201 13.49 -15.46 3.65
CA GLY A 201 13.81 -14.16 3.05
C GLY A 201 13.15 -12.96 3.74
N TRP A 202 12.57 -13.13 4.92
CA TRP A 202 11.98 -12.03 5.69
C TRP A 202 13.04 -11.28 6.49
N GLN A 203 12.94 -9.95 6.46
CA GLN A 203 13.68 -9.06 7.35
C GLN A 203 12.80 -8.68 8.54
N THR A 204 13.24 -8.94 9.77
CA THR A 204 12.46 -8.58 10.96
C THR A 204 12.83 -7.18 11.42
N VAL A 205 11.82 -6.33 11.64
CA VAL A 205 11.94 -5.00 12.21
C VAL A 205 11.01 -4.95 13.41
N ARG A 206 11.56 -4.60 14.57
CA ARG A 206 10.82 -4.58 15.83
C ARG A 206 10.72 -3.15 16.32
N PHE A 207 9.52 -2.74 16.69
CA PHE A 207 9.27 -1.46 17.33
C PHE A 207 8.76 -1.71 18.74
N SER A 208 9.43 -1.15 19.73
CA SER A 208 8.88 -1.11 21.07
C SER A 208 7.67 -0.17 21.14
N GLY A 209 6.77 -0.42 22.09
CA GLY A 209 5.62 0.45 22.32
C GLY A 209 6.03 1.90 22.61
N SER A 210 7.19 2.12 23.25
CA SER A 210 7.71 3.48 23.49
C SER A 210 8.19 4.16 22.21
N GLU A 211 8.78 3.42 21.25
CA GLU A 211 9.15 3.95 19.94
C GLU A 211 7.92 4.33 19.12
N ILE A 212 6.88 3.49 19.11
CA ILE A 212 5.61 3.77 18.42
C ILE A 212 4.93 4.99 19.04
N HIS A 213 4.81 5.05 20.37
CA HIS A 213 4.23 6.19 21.06
C HIS A 213 4.96 7.50 20.81
N ALA A 214 6.29 7.46 20.83
CA ALA A 214 7.13 8.64 20.56
C ALA A 214 7.29 8.93 19.06
N LYS A 215 6.70 8.11 18.17
CA LYS A 215 6.90 8.16 16.71
C LYS A 215 8.37 8.13 16.30
N LYS A 216 9.21 7.52 17.15
CA LYS A 216 10.67 7.60 17.03
C LYS A 216 11.13 6.68 15.92
N GLY A 217 11.67 7.26 14.85
CA GLY A 217 12.27 6.51 13.74
C GLY A 217 11.26 5.84 12.79
N LEU A 218 9.96 5.80 13.12
CA LEU A 218 8.93 5.18 12.29
C LEU A 218 8.80 5.85 10.92
N GLY A 219 8.71 7.18 10.87
CA GLY A 219 8.67 7.95 9.61
C GLY A 219 9.88 7.72 8.73
N LYS A 220 11.07 7.76 9.32
CA LYS A 220 12.32 7.47 8.60
C LYS A 220 12.34 6.05 8.06
N PHE A 221 11.96 5.07 8.87
CA PHE A 221 11.89 3.67 8.46
C PHE A 221 10.94 3.48 7.28
N ILE A 222 9.71 4.00 7.37
CA ILE A 222 8.72 3.88 6.29
C ILE A 222 9.23 4.54 5.02
N TYR A 223 9.79 5.75 5.12
CA TYR A 223 10.36 6.43 3.97
C TYR A 223 11.50 5.62 3.32
N GLU A 224 12.46 5.16 4.11
CA GLU A 224 13.58 4.34 3.61
C GLU A 224 13.10 3.00 3.03
N LEU A 225 12.06 2.41 3.62
CA LEU A 225 11.40 1.21 3.13
C LEU A 225 10.79 1.47 1.74
N LEU A 226 9.89 2.45 1.63
CA LEU A 226 9.24 2.83 0.36
C LEU A 226 10.28 3.21 -0.70
N TYR A 227 11.31 3.97 -0.33
CA TYR A 227 12.37 4.40 -1.23
C TYR A 227 13.22 3.22 -1.71
N SER A 228 13.63 2.33 -0.81
CA SER A 228 14.45 1.16 -1.16
C SER A 228 13.70 0.14 -2.01
N MET A 229 12.37 0.08 -1.86
CA MET A 229 11.49 -0.81 -2.61
C MET A 229 11.17 -0.30 -4.02
N THR A 230 11.26 1.01 -4.26
CA THR A 230 10.92 1.63 -5.54
C THR A 230 12.13 1.90 -6.44
N ASN A 231 13.35 1.91 -5.88
CA ASN A 231 14.58 2.28 -6.60
C ASN A 231 15.60 1.15 -6.82
N LYS A 232 15.26 -0.10 -6.49
CA LYS A 232 16.05 -1.31 -6.83
C LYS A 232 15.46 -2.01 -8.05
#